data_AF-A0A7W5AZW8-F1
#
_entry.id   AF-A0A7W5AZW8-F1
#
_cell.length_a   1.000
_cell.length_b   1.000
_cell.length_c   1.000
_cell.angle_alpha   90.00
_cell.angle_beta   90.00
_cell.angle_gamma   90.00
#
_symmetry.space_group_name_H-M   'P 1'
#
loop_
_entity.id
_entity.type
_entity.pdbx_description
1 polymer ?
#
loop_
_entity_poly.entity_id
_entity_poly.type
_entity_poly.pdbx_seq_one_letter_code
_entity_poly.pdbx_strand_id
1 'polypeptide(L)'
;MKHWSSIGIIAGILFLGGCGQHPQTGGTEPVGIEQVKLVCSSFMKERMPCENMQWDDKASIAVFEQAVKTAEKLPGVMDYTSEYMMTFTYSEGAAMNFSIGVGPDRTMNGLLVYEEDTHTGYSIPVEQSNAIRDLIEEATTDNRSSGNDEVDQERDVINLHGIQVHNRELLDAWMEQGSGSQRIVHYTIEGDPIFHTVSHDQGKVKLVVDTTHDKFGAPTVSTLQCEALDRAESDTALVYTLKGCSGDSSGERNAVVLLEINYNMQAQDRFDFVLKYGPNLESEIHTADQSVQFDLGQGESLAVSDFQLPSKDLQAIYKQLVLANYLGNKKLTVACKKDASDVSYDMTVWINGGEVRYQWAACDFGKDGREMTEIANQIITSVKERLEAYQ
;
A
#
# COMPACT_ATOMS: atom_id res chain seq x y z
N MET A 1 -40.69 -34.84 -78.78
CA MET A 1 -39.70 -34.11 -79.59
C MET A 1 -38.83 -33.27 -78.64
N LYS A 2 -37.51 -33.52 -78.66
CA LYS A 2 -36.36 -32.65 -78.34
C LYS A 2 -36.30 -31.90 -76.98
N HIS A 3 -35.24 -32.27 -76.22
CA HIS A 3 -34.25 -31.50 -75.41
C HIS A 3 -34.71 -30.23 -74.64
N TRP A 4 -34.23 -29.93 -73.42
CA TRP A 4 -32.83 -29.81 -72.98
C TRP A 4 -32.76 -29.58 -71.44
N SER A 5 -31.62 -29.95 -70.87
CA SER A 5 -31.09 -29.81 -69.49
C SER A 5 -31.18 -28.44 -68.79
N SER A 6 -31.13 -28.48 -67.45
CA SER A 6 -30.23 -27.74 -66.52
C SER A 6 -30.63 -28.10 -65.07
N ILE A 7 -29.93 -29.01 -64.37
CA ILE A 7 -28.78 -28.77 -63.46
C ILE A 7 -29.00 -27.56 -62.53
N GLY A 8 -29.46 -27.83 -61.30
CA GLY A 8 -29.37 -26.91 -60.16
C GLY A 8 -28.15 -27.27 -59.30
N ILE A 9 -27.18 -26.36 -59.24
CA ILE A 9 -25.99 -26.47 -58.37
C ILE A 9 -26.31 -25.77 -57.05
N ILE A 10 -26.14 -26.51 -55.95
CA ILE A 10 -26.19 -26.02 -54.57
C ILE A 10 -24.93 -25.20 -54.30
N ALA A 11 -25.10 -23.92 -53.97
CA ALA A 11 -24.02 -23.05 -53.53
C ALA A 11 -23.65 -23.36 -52.07
N GLY A 12 -22.48 -23.96 -51.86
CA GLY A 12 -21.81 -24.01 -50.56
C GLY A 12 -21.11 -22.68 -50.29
N ILE A 13 -21.52 -22.00 -49.22
CA ILE A 13 -20.83 -20.82 -48.70
C ILE A 13 -19.63 -21.29 -47.87
N LEU A 14 -18.44 -21.09 -48.43
CA LEU A 14 -17.15 -21.19 -47.72
C LEU A 14 -16.90 -19.86 -47.00
N PHE A 15 -16.95 -19.87 -45.68
CA PHE A 15 -16.34 -18.82 -44.86
C PHE A 15 -14.82 -19.02 -44.87
N LEU A 16 -14.11 -18.22 -45.67
CA LEU A 16 -12.67 -18.03 -45.51
C LEU A 16 -12.46 -16.98 -44.42
N GLY A 17 -12.11 -17.44 -43.21
CA GLY A 17 -11.47 -16.59 -42.21
C GLY A 17 -10.06 -16.26 -42.72
N GLY A 18 -9.84 -15.02 -43.12
CA GLY A 18 -8.51 -14.51 -43.45
C GLY A 18 -7.77 -14.14 -42.17
N CYS A 19 -6.80 -14.94 -41.78
CA CYS A 19 -5.76 -14.49 -40.85
C CYS A 19 -4.84 -13.53 -41.61
N GLY A 20 -4.76 -12.27 -41.16
CA GLY A 20 -3.73 -11.34 -41.62
C GLY A 20 -2.36 -11.86 -41.20
N GLN A 21 -1.46 -12.07 -42.17
CA GLN A 21 -0.10 -12.53 -41.91
C GLN A 21 0.77 -11.36 -41.41
N HIS A 22 1.33 -11.50 -40.21
CA HIS A 22 2.47 -10.71 -39.74
C HIS A 22 3.70 -11.00 -40.63
N PRO A 23 4.67 -10.07 -40.74
CA PRO A 23 5.93 -10.32 -41.42
C PRO A 23 6.66 -11.47 -40.72
N GLN A 24 6.75 -12.60 -41.41
CA GLN A 24 7.60 -13.72 -40.99
C GLN A 24 9.05 -13.33 -41.26
N THR A 25 9.75 -12.89 -40.22
CA THR A 25 11.22 -12.81 -40.24
C THR A 25 11.75 -14.23 -40.27
N GLY A 26 12.33 -14.65 -41.41
CA GLY A 26 12.93 -15.96 -41.60
C GLY A 26 14.17 -16.14 -40.72
N GLY A 27 13.97 -16.63 -39.52
CA GLY A 27 14.97 -17.04 -38.54
C GLY A 27 14.26 -17.88 -37.47
N THR A 28 14.95 -18.85 -36.86
CA THR A 28 14.44 -19.65 -35.74
C THR A 28 13.76 -18.74 -34.71
N GLU A 29 12.47 -18.96 -34.43
CA GLU A 29 11.77 -18.20 -33.39
C GLU A 29 12.55 -18.32 -32.08
N PRO A 30 13.06 -17.20 -31.52
CA PRO A 30 13.85 -17.24 -30.30
C PRO A 30 12.99 -17.74 -29.13
N VAL A 31 13.59 -18.57 -28.28
CA VAL A 31 12.90 -19.23 -27.17
C VAL A 31 12.59 -18.22 -26.06
N GLY A 32 11.36 -17.70 -26.04
CA GLY A 32 10.78 -16.93 -24.92
C GLY A 32 11.41 -15.55 -24.68
N ILE A 33 10.56 -14.56 -24.38
CA ILE A 33 11.00 -13.24 -23.95
C ILE A 33 11.40 -13.32 -22.47
N GLU A 34 12.58 -12.82 -22.13
CA GLU A 34 13.06 -12.74 -20.75
C GLU A 34 12.89 -11.35 -20.15
N GLN A 35 12.85 -10.32 -20.98
CA GLN A 35 12.74 -8.94 -20.51
C GLN A 35 12.01 -8.07 -21.53
N VAL A 36 11.17 -7.17 -21.01
CA VAL A 36 10.60 -6.05 -21.74
C VAL A 36 11.09 -4.76 -21.12
N LYS A 37 11.56 -3.83 -21.96
CA LYS A 37 12.02 -2.50 -21.52
C LYS A 37 11.29 -1.42 -22.31
N LEU A 38 10.78 -0.40 -21.61
CA LEU A 38 10.27 0.83 -22.21
C LEU A 38 11.24 1.97 -21.93
N VAL A 39 11.64 2.69 -22.98
CA VAL A 39 12.49 3.88 -22.89
C VAL A 39 11.73 5.06 -23.45
N CYS A 40 11.58 6.11 -22.65
CA CYS A 40 10.89 7.32 -23.10
C CYS A 40 11.56 7.94 -24.31
N SER A 41 10.76 8.23 -25.33
CA SER A 41 11.27 8.94 -26.50
C SER A 41 11.75 10.34 -26.07
N SER A 42 12.83 10.81 -26.71
CA SER A 42 13.41 12.12 -26.40
C SER A 42 12.41 13.27 -26.56
N PHE A 43 11.43 13.10 -27.47
CA PHE A 43 10.35 14.05 -27.69
C PHE A 43 9.37 14.13 -26.50
N MET A 44 9.06 13.01 -25.85
CA MET A 44 8.15 12.97 -24.71
C MET A 44 8.77 13.57 -23.44
N LYS A 45 10.07 13.33 -23.19
CA LYS A 45 10.78 13.85 -22.01
C LYS A 45 10.72 15.37 -21.84
N GLU A 46 10.57 16.11 -22.94
CA GLU A 46 10.50 17.57 -22.92
C GLU A 46 9.08 18.11 -22.67
N ARG A 47 8.05 17.26 -22.78
CA ARG A 47 6.64 17.70 -22.78
C ARG A 47 5.79 17.09 -21.68
N MET A 48 6.11 15.89 -21.20
CA MET A 48 5.41 15.21 -20.11
C MET A 48 6.39 14.39 -19.26
N PRO A 49 6.14 14.24 -17.94
CA PRO A 49 6.89 13.31 -17.11
C PRO A 49 6.71 11.89 -17.66
N CYS A 50 7.82 11.29 -18.05
CA CYS A 50 7.90 9.97 -18.66
C CYS A 50 9.16 9.29 -18.11
N GLU A 51 9.04 8.04 -17.68
CA GLU A 51 10.14 7.28 -17.08
C GLU A 51 10.49 6.02 -17.87
N ASN A 52 11.76 5.61 -17.78
CA ASN A 52 12.17 4.33 -18.34
C ASN A 52 11.72 3.22 -17.40
N MET A 53 11.17 2.15 -17.95
CA MET A 53 10.62 1.03 -17.17
C MET A 53 11.15 -0.31 -17.70
N GLN A 54 11.16 -1.33 -16.85
CA GLN A 54 11.64 -2.68 -17.19
C GLN A 54 10.85 -3.73 -16.42
N TRP A 55 10.48 -4.82 -17.10
CA TRP A 55 9.84 -5.99 -16.52
C TRP A 55 10.59 -7.26 -16.93
N ASP A 56 10.80 -8.16 -15.98
CA ASP A 56 11.39 -9.49 -16.17
C ASP A 56 10.49 -10.62 -15.62
N ASP A 57 9.34 -10.27 -15.04
CA ASP A 57 8.36 -11.24 -14.56
C ASP A 57 7.46 -11.74 -15.70
N LYS A 58 7.06 -13.01 -15.61
CA LYS A 58 6.29 -13.68 -16.67
C LYS A 58 4.91 -13.08 -16.89
N ALA A 59 4.28 -12.52 -15.88
CA ALA A 59 2.91 -12.00 -15.99
C ALA A 59 2.90 -10.69 -16.79
N SER A 60 3.81 -9.77 -16.47
CA SER A 60 3.96 -8.51 -17.19
C SER A 60 4.45 -8.73 -18.62
N ILE A 61 5.41 -9.62 -18.83
CA ILE A 61 5.89 -9.98 -20.19
C ILE A 61 4.73 -10.49 -21.05
N ALA A 62 3.86 -11.35 -20.52
CA ALA A 62 2.72 -11.91 -21.24
C ALA A 62 1.74 -10.83 -21.73
N VAL A 63 1.60 -9.71 -21.01
CA VAL A 63 0.77 -8.57 -21.44
C VAL A 63 1.32 -7.94 -22.72
N PHE A 64 2.62 -7.66 -22.76
CA PHE A 64 3.26 -7.08 -23.93
C PHE A 64 3.27 -8.05 -25.12
N GLU A 65 3.52 -9.35 -24.87
CA GLU A 65 3.43 -10.39 -25.90
C GLU A 65 2.03 -10.44 -26.51
N GLN A 66 0.99 -10.43 -25.68
CA GLN A 66 -0.39 -10.49 -26.14
C GLN A 66 -0.77 -9.23 -26.93
N ALA A 67 -0.26 -8.05 -26.53
CA ALA A 67 -0.47 -6.81 -27.27
C ALA A 67 0.14 -6.86 -28.68
N VAL A 68 1.38 -7.33 -28.81
CA VAL A 68 2.04 -7.50 -30.13
C VAL A 68 1.29 -8.53 -30.98
N LYS A 69 0.89 -9.65 -30.38
CA LYS A 69 0.19 -10.75 -31.08
C LYS A 69 -1.21 -10.38 -31.57
N THR A 70 -1.89 -9.46 -30.90
CA THR A 70 -3.27 -9.05 -31.23
C THR A 70 -3.33 -7.75 -32.02
N ALA A 71 -2.18 -7.10 -32.28
CA ALA A 71 -2.15 -5.85 -33.00
C ALA A 71 -2.55 -6.01 -34.47
N GLU A 72 -3.46 -5.16 -34.94
CA GLU A 72 -4.00 -5.23 -36.30
C GLU A 72 -3.32 -4.21 -37.22
N LYS A 73 -2.91 -4.63 -38.42
CA LYS A 73 -2.23 -3.75 -39.36
C LYS A 73 -3.11 -2.55 -39.76
N LEU A 74 -2.58 -1.34 -39.61
CA LEU A 74 -3.23 -0.11 -40.03
C LEU A 74 -3.07 0.12 -41.54
N PRO A 75 -4.09 0.68 -42.23
CA PRO A 75 -3.97 1.05 -43.62
C PRO A 75 -3.21 2.37 -43.80
N GLY A 76 -2.32 2.43 -44.81
CA GLY A 76 -1.59 3.64 -45.19
C GLY A 76 -0.16 3.72 -44.64
N VAL A 77 0.51 4.83 -44.96
CA VAL A 77 1.84 5.16 -44.40
C VAL A 77 1.62 6.09 -43.21
N MET A 78 2.23 5.76 -42.08
CA MET A 78 2.03 6.48 -40.83
C MET A 78 3.00 7.65 -40.70
N ASP A 79 2.48 8.81 -40.28
CA ASP A 79 3.24 9.90 -39.68
C ASP A 79 2.88 9.90 -38.19
N TYR A 80 3.82 9.47 -37.34
CA TYR A 80 3.57 9.21 -35.94
C TYR A 80 4.69 9.74 -35.05
N THR A 81 4.38 9.89 -33.77
CA THR A 81 5.35 10.18 -32.73
C THR A 81 5.24 9.08 -31.68
N SER A 82 6.37 8.45 -31.34
CA SER A 82 6.39 7.38 -30.34
C SER A 82 6.41 7.94 -28.92
N GLU A 83 5.66 7.29 -28.04
CA GLU A 83 5.67 7.59 -26.61
C GLU A 83 6.90 6.94 -25.96
N TYR A 84 7.05 5.64 -26.24
CA TYR A 84 8.17 4.83 -25.79
C TYR A 84 8.81 4.08 -26.94
N MET A 85 10.11 3.80 -26.79
CA MET A 85 10.79 2.73 -27.50
C MET A 85 10.72 1.48 -26.61
N MET A 86 10.07 0.43 -27.11
CA MET A 86 9.96 -0.86 -26.44
C MET A 86 11.01 -1.82 -26.99
N THR A 87 11.70 -2.52 -26.10
CA THR A 87 12.66 -3.57 -26.45
C THR A 87 12.25 -4.88 -25.80
N PHE A 88 12.08 -5.93 -26.61
CA PHE A 88 12.02 -7.32 -26.15
C PHE A 88 13.43 -7.90 -26.20
N THR A 89 13.89 -8.50 -25.10
CA THR A 89 15.13 -9.28 -25.04
C THR A 89 14.79 -10.74 -24.82
N TYR A 90 15.31 -11.60 -25.69
CA TYR A 90 15.07 -13.03 -25.69
C TYR A 90 16.20 -13.78 -24.96
N SER A 91 15.92 -15.00 -24.50
CA SER A 91 16.88 -15.84 -23.76
C SER A 91 18.20 -16.14 -24.49
N GLU A 92 18.18 -16.08 -25.82
CA GLU A 92 19.36 -16.28 -26.67
C GLU A 92 20.20 -14.99 -26.87
N GLY A 93 19.81 -13.89 -26.21
CA GLY A 93 20.46 -12.57 -26.29
C GLY A 93 20.06 -11.74 -27.51
N ALA A 94 19.16 -12.24 -28.36
CA ALA A 94 18.55 -11.45 -29.43
C ALA A 94 17.62 -10.37 -28.85
N ALA A 95 17.44 -9.27 -29.57
CA ALA A 95 16.52 -8.20 -29.18
C ALA A 95 15.66 -7.72 -30.36
N MET A 96 14.41 -7.38 -30.07
CA MET A 96 13.47 -6.81 -31.03
C MET A 96 12.96 -5.46 -30.51
N ASN A 97 12.98 -4.43 -31.38
CA ASN A 97 12.65 -3.07 -31.00
C ASN A 97 11.36 -2.59 -31.70
N PHE A 98 10.55 -1.85 -30.94
CA PHE A 98 9.30 -1.28 -31.38
C PHE A 98 9.19 0.17 -30.91
N SER A 99 8.51 0.98 -31.70
CA SER A 99 7.89 2.21 -31.22
C SER A 99 6.49 1.89 -30.72
N ILE A 100 6.15 2.30 -29.50
CA ILE A 100 4.83 2.11 -28.91
C ILE A 100 4.26 3.42 -28.37
N GLY A 101 2.95 3.59 -28.49
CA GLY A 101 2.20 4.67 -27.86
C GLY A 101 0.84 4.17 -27.44
N VAL A 102 0.53 4.23 -26.15
CA VAL A 102 -0.79 3.87 -25.63
C VAL A 102 -1.58 5.10 -25.24
N GLY A 103 -0.92 6.21 -24.88
CA GLY A 103 -1.58 7.44 -24.49
C GLY A 103 -2.48 7.29 -23.24
N PRO A 104 -3.01 8.41 -22.73
CA PRO A 104 -3.75 8.42 -21.46
C PRO A 104 -5.24 8.03 -21.60
N ASP A 105 -5.82 8.13 -22.81
CA ASP A 105 -7.24 7.84 -23.03
C ASP A 105 -7.50 6.34 -23.08
N ARG A 106 -8.10 5.81 -22.02
CA ARG A 106 -8.43 4.37 -21.87
C ARG A 106 -9.48 3.86 -22.86
N THR A 107 -10.13 4.73 -23.62
CA THR A 107 -11.08 4.37 -24.67
C THR A 107 -10.42 4.19 -26.04
N MET A 108 -9.14 4.55 -26.16
CA MET A 108 -8.41 4.53 -27.42
C MET A 108 -7.55 3.27 -27.57
N ASN A 109 -7.42 2.83 -28.82
CA ASN A 109 -6.42 1.83 -29.23
C ASN A 109 -5.00 2.39 -29.07
N GLY A 110 -4.05 1.50 -28.83
CA GLY A 110 -2.63 1.80 -28.87
C GLY A 110 -2.05 1.70 -30.27
N LEU A 111 -0.86 2.26 -30.45
CA LEU A 111 -0.06 2.19 -31.65
C LEU A 111 1.20 1.36 -31.38
N LEU A 112 1.49 0.44 -32.28
CA LEU A 112 2.73 -0.31 -32.33
C LEU A 112 3.36 -0.16 -33.72
N VAL A 113 4.65 0.09 -33.79
CA VAL A 113 5.42 0.15 -35.03
C VAL A 113 6.71 -0.62 -34.84
N TYR A 114 7.07 -1.48 -35.79
CA TYR A 114 8.34 -2.19 -35.76
C TYR A 114 9.45 -1.26 -36.22
N GLU A 115 10.57 -1.18 -35.49
CA GLU A 115 11.67 -0.29 -35.88
C GLU A 115 12.36 -0.73 -37.18
N GLU A 116 12.23 -2.01 -37.56
CA GLU A 116 12.71 -2.52 -38.85
C GLU A 116 11.82 -2.14 -40.04
N ASP A 117 10.56 -1.78 -39.80
CA ASP A 117 9.60 -1.29 -40.80
C ASP A 117 8.72 -0.17 -40.22
N THR A 118 9.32 1.03 -40.14
CA THR A 118 8.67 2.21 -39.57
C THR A 118 7.52 2.76 -40.42
N HIS A 119 7.30 2.25 -41.63
CA HIS A 119 6.21 2.71 -42.50
C HIS A 119 4.90 1.98 -42.21
N THR A 120 4.95 0.84 -41.49
CA THR A 120 3.79 0.03 -41.17
C THR A 120 3.43 0.14 -39.69
N GLY A 121 2.30 0.78 -39.41
CA GLY A 121 1.71 0.80 -38.07
C GLY A 121 0.74 -0.36 -37.82
N TYR A 122 0.59 -0.71 -36.54
CA TYR A 122 -0.37 -1.68 -36.05
C TYR A 122 -1.16 -1.05 -34.89
N SER A 123 -2.47 -1.30 -34.87
CA SER A 123 -3.38 -0.88 -33.82
C SER A 123 -3.45 -1.96 -32.74
N ILE A 124 -3.01 -1.65 -31.53
CA ILE A 124 -3.23 -2.50 -30.37
C ILE A 124 -4.67 -2.29 -29.90
N PRO A 125 -5.50 -3.34 -29.75
CA PRO A 125 -6.87 -3.15 -29.30
C PRO A 125 -6.96 -2.52 -27.90
N VAL A 126 -8.09 -1.87 -27.60
CA VAL A 126 -8.33 -1.15 -26.33
C VAL A 126 -8.03 -1.98 -25.09
N GLU A 127 -8.42 -3.27 -25.08
CA GLU A 127 -8.22 -4.16 -23.94
C GLU A 127 -6.73 -4.34 -23.62
N GLN A 128 -5.91 -4.69 -24.61
CA GLN A 128 -4.48 -4.88 -24.42
C GLN A 128 -3.75 -3.55 -24.19
N SER A 129 -4.24 -2.46 -24.79
CA SER A 129 -3.71 -1.12 -24.54
C SER A 129 -3.94 -0.70 -23.09
N ASN A 130 -5.11 -1.02 -22.51
CA ASN A 130 -5.39 -0.77 -21.10
C ASN A 130 -4.53 -1.63 -20.17
N ALA A 131 -4.32 -2.91 -20.50
CA ALA A 131 -3.42 -3.75 -19.71
C ALA A 131 -1.97 -3.20 -19.67
N ILE A 132 -1.48 -2.63 -20.78
CA ILE A 132 -0.17 -1.95 -20.81
C ILE A 132 -0.22 -0.66 -19.98
N ARG A 133 -1.28 0.14 -20.08
CA ARG A 133 -1.45 1.35 -19.25
C ARG A 133 -1.42 1.01 -17.76
N ASP A 134 -2.06 -0.09 -17.36
CA ASP A 134 -2.07 -0.54 -15.97
C ASP A 134 -0.66 -0.91 -15.50
N LEU A 135 0.14 -1.61 -16.32
CA LEU A 135 1.54 -1.90 -15.99
C LEU A 135 2.41 -0.64 -15.92
N ILE A 136 2.22 0.31 -16.84
CA ILE A 136 2.94 1.59 -16.83
C ILE A 136 2.52 2.41 -15.60
N GLU A 137 1.23 2.43 -15.27
CA GLU A 137 0.71 3.10 -14.09
C GLU A 137 1.24 2.46 -12.81
N GLU A 138 1.24 1.14 -12.71
CA GLU A 138 1.82 0.39 -11.59
C GLU A 138 3.32 0.71 -11.43
N ALA A 139 4.09 0.56 -12.51
CA ALA A 139 5.53 0.85 -12.53
C ALA A 139 5.85 2.33 -12.25
N THR A 140 4.95 3.25 -12.62
CA THR A 140 5.09 4.67 -12.27
C THR A 140 4.52 5.00 -10.89
N THR A 141 3.64 4.19 -10.30
CA THR A 141 3.19 4.36 -8.91
C THR A 141 4.20 3.85 -7.89
N ASP A 142 5.13 2.98 -8.30
CA ASP A 142 6.31 2.62 -7.51
C ASP A 142 7.39 3.73 -7.54
N ASN A 143 7.25 4.71 -8.46
CA ASN A 143 8.15 5.86 -8.63
C ASN A 143 7.47 7.25 -8.53
N ARG A 144 6.17 7.32 -8.21
CA ARG A 144 5.43 8.58 -7.95
C ARG A 144 5.60 9.05 -6.51
N SER A 145 6.85 9.34 -6.17
CA SER A 145 7.13 10.44 -5.27
C SER A 145 6.90 11.76 -6.05
N SER A 146 5.72 12.37 -5.89
CA SER A 146 5.25 13.68 -6.41
C SER A 146 4.17 13.56 -7.48
N GLY A 147 2.92 13.95 -7.14
CA GLY A 147 1.85 14.12 -8.13
C GLY A 147 0.41 13.99 -7.64
N ASN A 148 0.16 13.50 -6.42
CA ASN A 148 -1.11 13.74 -5.76
C ASN A 148 -0.87 14.53 -4.47
N ASP A 149 -1.23 15.81 -4.50
CA ASP A 149 -1.19 16.71 -3.35
C ASP A 149 -2.24 16.36 -2.30
N GLU A 150 -3.10 15.37 -2.57
CA GLU A 150 -4.05 14.84 -1.62
C GLU A 150 -3.43 13.72 -0.77
N VAL A 151 -3.86 13.69 0.49
CA VAL A 151 -3.51 12.65 1.46
C VAL A 151 -4.27 11.37 1.13
N ASP A 152 -3.53 10.30 0.87
CA ASP A 152 -4.05 8.97 0.60
C ASP A 152 -4.25 8.22 1.92
N GLN A 153 -5.51 8.00 2.31
CA GLN A 153 -5.86 7.37 3.58
C GLN A 153 -5.44 5.89 3.69
N GLU A 154 -5.12 5.24 2.58
CA GLU A 154 -4.75 3.82 2.53
C GLU A 154 -3.25 3.62 2.32
N ARG A 155 -2.57 4.57 1.67
CA ARG A 155 -1.16 4.44 1.28
C ARG A 155 -0.21 5.38 2.02
N ASP A 156 -0.72 6.45 2.64
CA ASP A 156 0.11 7.33 3.44
C ASP A 156 0.17 6.88 4.90
N VAL A 157 1.34 7.05 5.51
CA VAL A 157 1.49 7.03 6.96
C VAL A 157 1.03 8.38 7.47
N ILE A 158 -0.11 8.43 8.15
CA ILE A 158 -0.71 9.71 8.55
C ILE A 158 -0.44 9.94 10.03
N ASN A 159 0.24 11.05 10.32
CA ASN A 159 0.61 11.46 11.66
C ASN A 159 -0.15 12.73 12.09
N LEU A 160 -1.11 12.55 12.99
CA LEU A 160 -1.85 13.62 13.66
C LEU A 160 -1.21 13.88 15.03
N HIS A 161 -0.12 14.65 15.02
CA HIS A 161 0.61 15.10 16.22
C HIS A 161 1.23 14.03 17.12
N GLY A 162 1.58 12.86 16.58
CA GLY A 162 2.28 11.78 17.28
C GLY A 162 1.39 10.96 18.21
N ILE A 163 0.10 11.29 18.30
CA ILE A 163 -0.88 10.61 19.16
C ILE A 163 -1.76 9.67 18.32
N GLN A 164 -2.21 10.13 17.15
CA GLN A 164 -2.94 9.30 16.19
C GLN A 164 -2.05 9.09 14.97
N VAL A 165 -1.59 7.85 14.79
CA VAL A 165 -0.79 7.45 13.63
C VAL A 165 -1.49 6.31 12.90
N HIS A 166 -1.82 6.54 11.64
CA HIS A 166 -2.43 5.56 10.75
C HIS A 166 -1.39 4.94 9.81
N ASN A 167 -1.63 3.69 9.43
CA ASN A 167 -0.85 2.92 8.45
C ASN A 167 0.67 2.89 8.75
N ARG A 168 1.04 2.97 10.03
CA ARG A 168 2.45 2.95 10.48
C ARG A 168 3.21 1.75 9.91
N GLU A 169 2.53 0.61 9.78
CA GLU A 169 3.08 -0.62 9.23
C GLU A 169 3.60 -0.48 7.80
N LEU A 170 3.14 0.50 7.02
CA LEU A 170 3.67 0.77 5.68
C LEU A 170 5.11 1.27 5.74
N LEU A 171 5.45 2.07 6.76
CA LEU A 171 6.83 2.51 6.98
C LEU A 171 7.73 1.33 7.40
N ASP A 172 7.22 0.46 8.27
CA ASP A 172 7.95 -0.77 8.66
C ASP A 172 8.18 -1.68 7.43
N ALA A 173 7.14 -1.89 6.61
CA ALA A 173 7.23 -2.72 5.40
C ALA A 173 8.20 -2.13 4.37
N TRP A 174 8.16 -0.81 4.15
CA TRP A 174 9.10 -0.14 3.25
C TRP A 174 10.55 -0.30 3.71
N MET A 175 10.81 -0.19 5.03
CA MET A 175 12.14 -0.42 5.60
C MET A 175 12.65 -1.85 5.36
N GLU A 176 11.76 -2.84 5.38
CA GLU A 176 12.10 -4.25 5.14
C GLU A 176 12.27 -4.57 3.65
N GLN A 177 11.51 -3.92 2.77
CA GLN A 177 11.52 -4.13 1.33
C GLN A 177 12.84 -3.69 0.68
N GLY A 178 13.43 -2.58 1.15
CA GLY A 178 14.71 -2.07 0.63
C GLY A 178 14.62 -1.42 -0.76
N SER A 179 13.42 -1.18 -1.28
CA SER A 179 13.14 -0.49 -2.54
C SER A 179 11.83 0.30 -2.48
N GLY A 180 11.56 1.13 -3.49
CA GLY A 180 10.35 1.94 -3.56
C GLY A 180 10.40 3.20 -2.69
N SER A 181 9.23 3.80 -2.46
CA SER A 181 9.05 5.01 -1.65
C SER A 181 7.89 4.89 -0.68
N GLN A 182 7.99 5.60 0.44
CA GLN A 182 6.91 5.73 1.41
C GLN A 182 6.72 7.20 1.76
N ARG A 183 5.45 7.64 1.77
CA ARG A 183 5.07 8.98 2.18
C ARG A 183 4.51 8.98 3.59
N ILE A 184 4.97 9.94 4.38
CA ILE A 184 4.53 10.25 5.73
C ILE A 184 3.92 11.65 5.70
N VAL A 185 2.70 11.79 6.19
CA VAL A 185 1.98 13.05 6.27
C VAL A 185 1.96 13.52 7.71
N HIS A 186 2.58 14.66 7.97
CA HIS A 186 2.53 15.32 9.28
C HIS A 186 1.52 16.45 9.22
N TYR A 187 0.45 16.35 10.00
CA TYR A 187 -0.45 17.49 10.16
C TYR A 187 0.12 18.52 11.13
N THR A 188 0.03 19.79 10.76
CA THR A 188 0.21 20.94 11.67
C THR A 188 -0.97 21.03 12.62
N ILE A 189 -0.78 21.70 13.76
CA ILE A 189 -1.86 21.89 14.76
C ILE A 189 -3.06 22.64 14.19
N GLU A 190 -2.89 23.39 13.11
CA GLU A 190 -3.94 24.04 12.33
C GLU A 190 -4.66 23.09 11.35
N GLY A 191 -4.14 21.88 11.14
CA GLY A 191 -4.71 20.84 10.29
C GLY A 191 -4.20 20.85 8.84
N ASP A 192 -3.08 21.53 8.55
CA ASP A 192 -2.47 21.53 7.23
C ASP A 192 -1.44 20.39 7.08
N PRO A 193 -1.38 19.67 5.95
CA PRO A 193 -0.46 18.57 5.76
C PRO A 193 0.95 19.06 5.35
N ILE A 194 1.96 18.42 5.92
CA ILE A 194 3.36 18.48 5.49
C ILE A 194 3.75 17.08 5.03
N PHE A 195 4.26 16.98 3.80
CA PHE A 195 4.59 15.68 3.21
C PHE A 195 6.08 15.39 3.35
N HIS A 196 6.41 14.26 3.97
CA HIS A 196 7.74 13.69 4.03
C HIS A 196 7.77 12.41 3.21
N THR A 197 8.45 12.42 2.06
CA THR A 197 8.59 11.23 1.22
C THR A 197 9.99 10.67 1.36
N VAL A 198 10.10 9.41 1.78
CA VAL A 198 11.37 8.66 1.82
C VAL A 198 11.45 7.70 0.64
N SER A 199 12.63 7.59 0.05
CA SER A 199 12.90 6.64 -1.04
C SER A 199 14.32 6.11 -0.95
N HIS A 200 14.52 4.88 -1.43
CA HIS A 200 15.88 4.33 -1.58
C HIS A 200 16.57 4.94 -2.79
N ASP A 201 17.80 5.44 -2.61
CA ASP A 201 18.58 6.05 -3.68
C ASP A 201 20.04 5.59 -3.57
N GLN A 202 20.45 4.67 -4.45
CA GLN A 202 21.85 4.16 -4.55
C GLN A 202 22.45 3.68 -3.22
N GLY A 203 21.65 2.99 -2.39
CA GLY A 203 22.09 2.50 -1.08
C GLY A 203 22.03 3.54 0.04
N LYS A 204 21.51 4.73 -0.23
CA LYS A 204 21.16 5.78 0.74
C LYS A 204 19.64 5.95 0.82
N VAL A 205 19.20 6.78 1.76
CA VAL A 205 17.80 7.19 1.90
C VAL A 205 17.68 8.66 1.49
N LYS A 206 16.91 8.92 0.45
CA LYS A 206 16.51 10.27 0.06
C LYS A 206 15.24 10.64 0.83
N LEU A 207 15.22 11.81 1.44
CA LEU A 207 14.05 12.40 2.06
C LEU A 207 13.68 13.67 1.30
N VAL A 208 12.44 13.77 0.83
CA VAL A 208 11.83 14.99 0.30
C VAL A 208 10.84 15.53 1.32
N VAL A 209 11.00 16.79 1.71
CA VAL A 209 10.07 17.50 2.61
C VAL A 209 9.37 18.58 1.82
N ASP A 210 8.05 18.51 1.76
CA ASP A 210 7.18 19.44 1.06
C ASP A 210 6.21 20.11 2.06
N THR A 211 6.40 21.41 2.25
CA THR A 211 5.58 22.27 3.11
C THR A 211 4.64 23.17 2.30
N THR A 212 4.46 22.94 1.00
CA THR A 212 3.67 23.84 0.13
C THR A 212 2.19 23.88 0.47
N HIS A 213 1.69 22.89 1.23
CA HIS A 213 0.31 22.80 1.71
C HIS A 213 0.10 23.35 3.13
N ASP A 214 1.19 23.70 3.82
CA ASP A 214 1.12 24.44 5.09
C ASP A 214 0.80 25.92 4.81
N LYS A 215 -0.40 26.37 5.21
CA LYS A 215 -0.87 27.73 4.91
C LYS A 215 -0.12 28.80 5.69
N PHE A 216 0.50 28.44 6.82
CA PHE A 216 1.16 29.38 7.73
C PHE A 216 2.68 29.29 7.67
N GLY A 217 3.22 28.19 7.14
CA GLY A 217 4.64 28.00 6.85
C GLY A 217 5.12 28.66 5.56
N ALA A 218 6.44 28.66 5.37
CA ALA A 218 7.02 29.01 4.08
C ALA A 218 6.82 27.82 3.12
N PRO A 219 6.24 28.03 1.93
CA PRO A 219 6.05 26.95 0.96
C PRO A 219 7.40 26.57 0.37
N THR A 220 7.93 25.42 0.77
CA THR A 220 9.24 24.95 0.35
C THR A 220 9.22 23.46 0.06
N VAL A 221 9.98 23.06 -0.95
CA VAL A 221 10.33 21.68 -1.20
C VAL A 221 11.83 21.56 -0.98
N SER A 222 12.24 20.70 -0.06
CA SER A 222 13.65 20.47 0.26
C SER A 222 13.98 18.99 0.15
N THR A 223 15.22 18.69 -0.20
CA THR A 223 15.70 17.31 -0.33
C THR A 223 16.92 17.11 0.57
N LEU A 224 16.93 15.99 1.27
CA LEU A 224 18.04 15.51 2.08
C LEU A 224 18.46 14.13 1.58
N GLN A 225 19.76 13.86 1.64
CA GLN A 225 20.35 12.54 1.44
C GLN A 225 20.88 12.06 2.79
N CYS A 226 20.42 10.89 3.24
CA CYS A 226 20.72 10.30 4.53
C CYS A 226 21.34 8.90 4.34
N GLU A 227 22.22 8.51 5.25
CA GLU A 227 22.92 7.22 5.14
C GLU A 227 22.02 6.03 5.54
N ALA A 228 21.12 6.24 6.51
CA ALA A 228 20.25 5.16 7.00
C ALA A 228 18.97 5.69 7.65
N LEU A 229 17.94 4.85 7.71
CA LEU A 229 16.80 5.00 8.60
C LEU A 229 16.93 3.98 9.75
N ASP A 230 16.80 4.44 10.99
CA ASP A 230 16.83 3.61 12.19
C ASP A 230 15.46 3.61 12.87
N ARG A 231 15.04 2.44 13.35
CA ARG A 231 13.81 2.26 14.14
C ARG A 231 14.20 1.87 15.56
N ALA A 232 13.89 2.72 16.52
CA ALA A 232 14.15 2.47 17.93
C ALA A 232 12.83 2.42 18.71
N GLU A 233 12.60 1.30 19.39
CA GLU A 233 11.44 1.10 20.24
C GLU A 233 11.86 0.92 21.69
N SER A 234 11.21 1.67 22.58
CA SER A 234 11.40 1.59 24.02
C SER A 234 10.07 1.28 24.72
N ASP A 235 10.09 1.28 26.05
CA ASP A 235 8.88 1.15 26.87
C ASP A 235 7.97 2.38 26.77
N THR A 236 8.48 3.54 26.35
CA THR A 236 7.75 4.82 26.38
C THR A 236 7.65 5.55 25.03
N ALA A 237 8.41 5.14 24.01
CA ALA A 237 8.33 5.74 22.68
C ALA A 237 8.83 4.81 21.57
N LEU A 238 8.28 5.00 20.38
CA LEU A 238 8.75 4.43 19.11
C LEU A 238 9.21 5.58 18.21
N VAL A 239 10.45 5.52 17.73
CA VAL A 239 11.08 6.61 16.99
C VAL A 239 11.74 6.08 15.72
N TYR A 240 11.45 6.72 14.60
CA TYR A 240 12.08 6.53 13.30
C TYR A 240 13.02 7.70 13.05
N THR A 241 14.32 7.44 12.93
CA THR A 241 15.36 8.48 12.81
C THR A 241 16.23 8.25 11.58
N LEU A 242 16.25 9.21 10.67
CA LEU A 242 17.22 9.26 9.59
C LEU A 242 18.58 9.71 10.14
N LYS A 243 19.66 9.01 9.79
CA LYS A 243 21.03 9.29 10.26
C LYS A 243 21.93 9.70 9.10
N GLY A 244 22.92 10.55 9.41
CA GLY A 244 23.92 11.01 8.44
C GLY A 244 23.32 11.87 7.32
N CYS A 245 22.36 12.74 7.61
CA CYS A 245 21.69 13.53 6.58
C CYS A 245 22.49 14.77 6.16
N SER A 246 22.51 15.02 4.86
CA SER A 246 23.14 16.18 4.21
C SER A 246 22.22 16.73 3.11
N GLY A 247 22.26 18.04 2.83
CA GLY A 247 21.43 18.62 1.77
C GLY A 247 21.45 20.15 1.67
N ASP A 248 20.67 20.65 0.71
CA ASP A 248 20.91 21.94 0.03
C ASP A 248 20.53 23.20 0.82
N SER A 249 19.86 23.09 1.97
CA SER A 249 19.19 24.28 2.56
C SER A 249 19.35 24.50 4.07
N SER A 250 19.99 23.62 4.85
CA SER A 250 20.23 23.91 6.28
C SER A 250 21.26 23.02 6.96
N GLY A 251 22.54 23.17 6.63
CA GLY A 251 23.66 22.53 7.36
C GLY A 251 23.65 21.00 7.34
N GLU A 252 24.76 20.38 7.75
CA GLU A 252 24.79 18.95 8.05
C GLU A 252 23.87 18.67 9.24
N ARG A 253 22.76 17.96 9.01
CA ARG A 253 21.91 17.44 10.08
C ARG A 253 22.27 15.97 10.27
N ASN A 254 23.14 15.69 11.24
CA ASN A 254 23.56 14.32 11.51
C ASN A 254 22.40 13.36 11.84
N ALA A 255 21.24 13.88 12.26
CA ALA A 255 20.02 13.09 12.46
C ALA A 255 18.75 13.93 12.21
N VAL A 256 17.70 13.28 11.68
CA VAL A 256 16.36 13.83 11.49
C VAL A 256 15.34 12.83 12.05
N VAL A 257 14.50 13.25 12.99
CA VAL A 257 13.36 12.43 13.45
C VAL A 257 12.28 12.48 12.38
N LEU A 258 12.03 11.33 11.76
CA LEU A 258 11.04 11.18 10.71
C LEU A 258 9.64 10.99 11.29
N LEU A 259 9.51 10.14 12.31
CA LEU A 259 8.26 9.86 13.00
C LEU A 259 8.56 9.49 14.45
N GLU A 260 7.81 10.07 15.39
CA GLU A 260 7.87 9.73 16.81
C GLU A 260 6.45 9.49 17.32
N ILE A 261 6.27 8.37 18.01
CA ILE A 261 5.03 8.01 18.70
C ILE A 261 5.37 7.90 20.18
N ASN A 262 4.87 8.84 20.97
CA ASN A 262 5.09 8.86 22.40
C ASN A 262 3.95 8.15 23.11
N TYR A 263 4.31 7.15 23.92
CA TYR A 263 3.38 6.42 24.76
C TYR A 263 3.90 6.37 26.19
N ASN A 264 4.50 7.45 26.69
CA ASN A 264 4.86 7.57 28.10
C ASN A 264 3.58 7.75 28.95
N MET A 265 3.16 6.71 29.67
CA MET A 265 1.98 6.75 30.52
C MET A 265 2.15 7.76 31.67
N GLN A 266 3.37 7.91 32.20
CA GLN A 266 3.64 8.85 33.30
C GLN A 266 3.54 10.32 32.88
N ALA A 267 3.53 10.59 31.57
CA ALA A 267 3.27 11.93 31.04
C ALA A 267 1.78 12.25 30.91
N GLN A 268 0.89 11.26 31.15
CA GLN A 268 -0.56 11.46 31.11
C GLN A 268 -1.05 11.84 32.51
N ASP A 269 -2.02 12.75 32.58
CA ASP A 269 -2.68 13.14 33.82
C ASP A 269 -3.52 11.99 34.40
N ARG A 270 -4.07 11.15 33.52
CA ARG A 270 -4.88 9.98 33.86
C ARG A 270 -4.75 8.91 32.79
N PHE A 271 -4.65 7.66 33.22
CA PHE A 271 -4.86 6.49 32.38
C PHE A 271 -5.61 5.43 33.19
N ASP A 272 -6.86 5.20 32.82
CA ASP A 272 -7.71 4.16 33.40
C ASP A 272 -8.45 3.40 32.31
N PHE A 273 -8.89 2.18 32.62
CA PHE A 273 -9.81 1.46 31.77
C PHE A 273 -10.75 0.54 32.55
N VAL A 274 -11.86 0.22 31.91
CA VAL A 274 -12.74 -0.89 32.24
C VAL A 274 -12.72 -1.86 31.08
N LEU A 275 -12.41 -3.12 31.34
CA LEU A 275 -12.55 -4.21 30.36
C LEU A 275 -13.57 -5.21 30.89
N LYS A 276 -14.70 -5.34 30.22
CA LYS A 276 -15.66 -6.42 30.42
C LYS A 276 -15.53 -7.46 29.33
N TYR A 277 -15.67 -8.73 29.68
CA TYR A 277 -15.55 -9.81 28.71
C TYR A 277 -16.25 -11.10 29.15
N GLY A 278 -16.49 -11.98 28.17
CA GLY A 278 -17.20 -13.26 28.34
C GLY A 278 -18.47 -13.32 27.46
N PRO A 279 -19.12 -14.50 27.36
CA PRO A 279 -20.41 -14.67 26.67
C PRO A 279 -21.46 -13.60 26.91
N ASN A 280 -21.55 -13.07 28.13
CA ASN A 280 -22.50 -12.04 28.55
C ASN A 280 -21.81 -10.87 29.26
N LEU A 281 -20.50 -10.66 29.03
CA LEU A 281 -19.69 -9.63 29.67
C LEU A 281 -19.64 -9.74 31.22
N GLU A 282 -19.64 -10.97 31.73
CA GLU A 282 -19.73 -11.28 33.15
C GLU A 282 -18.42 -11.12 33.93
N SER A 283 -17.27 -11.10 33.25
CA SER A 283 -15.98 -10.76 33.85
C SER A 283 -15.68 -9.27 33.62
N GLU A 284 -15.11 -8.60 34.62
CA GLU A 284 -14.81 -7.17 34.60
C GLU A 284 -13.48 -6.87 35.29
N ILE A 285 -12.66 -6.02 34.66
CA ILE A 285 -11.44 -5.45 35.22
C ILE A 285 -11.62 -3.93 35.21
N HIS A 286 -11.65 -3.28 36.37
CA HIS A 286 -11.90 -1.85 36.51
C HIS A 286 -10.72 -1.18 37.23
N THR A 287 -9.86 -0.47 36.51
CA THR A 287 -8.64 0.10 37.11
C THR A 287 -8.92 1.33 37.98
N ALA A 288 -9.90 2.15 37.61
CA ALA A 288 -10.25 3.34 38.39
C ALA A 288 -10.83 2.98 39.77
N ASP A 289 -11.69 1.96 39.81
CA ASP A 289 -12.31 1.44 41.03
C ASP A 289 -11.43 0.39 41.73
N GLN A 290 -10.30 0.02 41.12
CA GLN A 290 -9.35 -0.98 41.62
C GLN A 290 -10.05 -2.31 41.97
N SER A 291 -10.93 -2.76 41.09
CA SER A 291 -11.73 -3.95 41.32
C SER A 291 -11.67 -4.90 40.14
N VAL A 292 -11.77 -6.19 40.44
CA VAL A 292 -11.83 -7.25 39.45
C VAL A 292 -12.91 -8.24 39.81
N GLN A 293 -13.69 -8.65 38.81
CA GLN A 293 -14.68 -9.71 38.89
C GLN A 293 -14.40 -10.74 37.79
N PHE A 294 -14.29 -12.02 38.15
CA PHE A 294 -14.14 -13.12 37.21
C PHE A 294 -15.32 -14.08 37.33
N ASP A 295 -15.90 -14.48 36.21
CA ASP A 295 -16.75 -15.67 36.16
C ASP A 295 -15.86 -16.92 36.12
N LEU A 296 -16.12 -17.84 37.05
CA LEU A 296 -15.43 -19.14 37.13
C LEU A 296 -16.23 -20.25 36.43
N GLY A 297 -17.41 -19.93 35.89
CA GLY A 297 -18.37 -20.87 35.36
C GLY A 297 -19.26 -21.49 36.44
N GLN A 298 -20.31 -22.18 36.02
CA GLN A 298 -21.28 -22.85 36.91
C GLN A 298 -21.97 -21.92 37.93
N GLY A 299 -21.99 -20.61 37.68
CA GLY A 299 -22.56 -19.61 38.57
C GLY A 299 -21.65 -19.16 39.71
N GLU A 300 -20.39 -19.59 39.71
CA GLU A 300 -19.38 -19.11 40.65
C GLU A 300 -18.66 -17.87 40.10
N SER A 301 -18.39 -16.91 40.99
CA SER A 301 -17.61 -15.72 40.64
C SER A 301 -16.61 -15.37 41.74
N LEU A 302 -15.46 -14.84 41.32
CA LEU A 302 -14.45 -14.29 42.21
C LEU A 302 -14.48 -12.77 42.08
N ALA A 303 -14.69 -12.06 43.19
CA ALA A 303 -14.60 -10.61 43.25
C ALA A 303 -13.46 -10.19 44.18
N VAL A 304 -12.58 -9.32 43.69
CA VAL A 304 -11.45 -8.76 44.43
C VAL A 304 -11.56 -7.24 44.39
N SER A 305 -11.41 -6.63 45.56
CA SER A 305 -11.32 -5.16 45.73
C SER A 305 -9.90 -4.78 46.10
N ASP A 306 -9.54 -3.50 45.94
CA ASP A 306 -8.19 -2.96 46.13
C ASP A 306 -7.13 -3.62 45.22
N PHE A 307 -7.55 -4.16 44.08
CA PHE A 307 -6.66 -4.73 43.07
C PHE A 307 -6.04 -3.63 42.21
N GLN A 308 -4.71 -3.55 42.22
CA GLN A 308 -3.95 -2.59 41.42
C GLN A 308 -3.02 -3.31 40.44
N LEU A 309 -3.06 -2.87 39.18
CA LEU A 309 -2.02 -3.21 38.21
C LEU A 309 -0.78 -2.36 38.50
N PRO A 310 0.42 -2.96 38.62
CA PRO A 310 1.69 -2.25 38.67
C PRO A 310 1.88 -1.36 37.46
N SER A 311 2.58 -0.25 37.66
CA SER A 311 2.83 0.76 36.63
C SER A 311 3.50 0.20 35.38
N LYS A 312 4.32 -0.86 35.50
CA LYS A 312 4.95 -1.52 34.35
C LYS A 312 3.93 -2.15 33.40
N ASP A 313 2.88 -2.77 33.94
CA ASP A 313 1.85 -3.40 33.14
C ASP A 313 0.91 -2.37 32.54
N LEU A 314 0.53 -1.36 33.32
CA LEU A 314 -0.24 -0.24 32.80
C LEU A 314 0.51 0.46 31.66
N GLN A 315 1.83 0.66 31.80
CA GLN A 315 2.68 1.21 30.74
C GLN A 315 2.68 0.33 29.48
N ALA A 316 2.78 -1.00 29.63
CA ALA A 316 2.74 -1.93 28.52
C ALA A 316 1.37 -1.94 27.81
N ILE A 317 0.27 -1.90 28.56
CA ILE A 317 -1.09 -1.81 28.03
C ILE A 317 -1.29 -0.47 27.30
N TYR A 318 -0.87 0.64 27.91
CA TYR A 318 -0.95 1.97 27.32
C TYR A 318 -0.19 2.04 25.99
N LYS A 319 1.03 1.49 25.94
CA LYS A 319 1.81 1.35 24.72
C LYS A 319 1.02 0.65 23.61
N GLN A 320 0.41 -0.50 23.91
CA GLN A 320 -0.35 -1.25 22.90
C GLN A 320 -1.58 -0.48 22.40
N LEU A 321 -2.30 0.19 23.30
CA LEU A 321 -3.44 1.03 22.92
C LEU A 321 -3.01 2.18 21.99
N VAL A 322 -1.91 2.87 22.30
CA VAL A 322 -1.37 3.94 21.44
C VAL A 322 -0.92 3.41 20.08
N LEU A 323 -0.20 2.28 20.05
CA LEU A 323 0.27 1.67 18.80
C LEU A 323 -0.87 1.10 17.94
N ALA A 324 -1.95 0.66 18.56
CA ALA A 324 -3.21 0.30 17.90
C ALA A 324 -4.06 1.53 17.54
N ASN A 325 -3.54 2.75 17.69
CA ASN A 325 -4.24 4.01 17.41
C ASN A 325 -5.63 4.05 18.08
N TYR A 326 -5.69 3.91 19.41
CA TYR A 326 -6.96 3.83 20.13
C TYR A 326 -7.88 5.02 19.83
N LEU A 327 -7.37 6.26 19.79
CA LEU A 327 -8.20 7.44 19.47
C LEU A 327 -8.77 7.48 18.04
N GLY A 328 -8.26 6.64 17.14
CA GLY A 328 -8.76 6.51 15.78
C GLY A 328 -10.10 5.78 15.69
N ASN A 329 -10.83 6.02 14.61
CA ASN A 329 -12.04 5.26 14.31
C ASN A 329 -11.69 3.78 14.07
N LYS A 330 -12.33 2.88 14.83
CA LYS A 330 -12.15 1.43 14.69
C LYS A 330 -13.34 0.79 13.98
N LYS A 331 -13.06 -0.11 13.05
CA LYS A 331 -14.04 -0.95 12.36
C LYS A 331 -14.19 -2.27 13.11
N LEU A 332 -15.07 -2.27 14.11
CA LEU A 332 -15.31 -3.42 14.98
C LEU A 332 -16.65 -4.11 14.70
N THR A 333 -16.65 -5.43 14.79
CA THR A 333 -17.83 -6.29 14.64
C THR A 333 -18.26 -6.83 15.99
N VAL A 334 -19.52 -6.60 16.37
CA VAL A 334 -20.09 -7.02 17.65
C VAL A 334 -20.83 -8.37 17.61
N ALA A 335 -20.96 -8.98 16.43
CA ALA A 335 -21.74 -10.21 16.26
C ALA A 335 -21.01 -11.24 15.42
N CYS A 336 -20.97 -12.47 15.92
CA CYS A 336 -20.44 -13.62 15.22
C CYS A 336 -21.51 -14.37 14.43
N LYS A 337 -21.11 -15.07 13.38
CA LYS A 337 -21.94 -16.17 12.85
C LYS A 337 -22.04 -17.23 13.95
N LYS A 338 -23.23 -17.84 14.11
CA LYS A 338 -23.71 -18.66 15.26
C LYS A 338 -22.79 -19.78 15.80
N ASP A 339 -21.64 -20.03 15.20
CA ASP A 339 -20.72 -21.12 15.55
C ASP A 339 -19.32 -20.63 15.97
N ALA A 340 -19.07 -19.31 15.98
CA ALA A 340 -17.80 -18.72 16.41
C ALA A 340 -17.92 -18.13 17.82
N SER A 341 -16.95 -18.47 18.68
CA SER A 341 -16.82 -18.14 20.11
C SER A 341 -17.77 -17.07 20.65
N ASP A 342 -18.59 -17.43 21.63
CA ASP A 342 -19.54 -16.53 22.29
C ASP A 342 -18.89 -15.35 23.04
N VAL A 343 -17.56 -15.30 23.16
CA VAL A 343 -16.87 -14.26 23.91
C VAL A 343 -17.03 -12.90 23.24
N SER A 344 -17.61 -11.96 23.98
CA SER A 344 -17.67 -10.55 23.64
C SER A 344 -16.76 -9.73 24.54
N TYR A 345 -16.40 -8.54 24.08
CA TYR A 345 -15.60 -7.57 24.83
C TYR A 345 -16.28 -6.20 24.81
N ASP A 346 -16.16 -5.49 25.93
CA ASP A 346 -16.56 -4.09 26.07
C ASP A 346 -15.46 -3.37 26.87
N MET A 347 -14.76 -2.45 26.20
CA MET A 347 -13.65 -1.74 26.81
C MET A 347 -13.90 -0.24 26.78
N THR A 348 -13.83 0.40 27.94
CA THR A 348 -13.84 1.86 28.09
C THR A 348 -12.47 2.30 28.58
N VAL A 349 -11.89 3.32 27.95
CA VAL A 349 -10.56 3.86 28.27
C VAL A 349 -10.68 5.36 28.56
N TRP A 350 -10.08 5.82 29.65
CA TRP A 350 -10.00 7.23 30.02
C TRP A 350 -8.56 7.72 30.00
N ILE A 351 -8.27 8.73 29.17
CA ILE A 351 -6.96 9.35 29.04
C ILE A 351 -7.10 10.88 29.02
N ASN A 352 -6.42 11.58 29.93
CA ASN A 352 -6.41 13.06 30.04
C ASN A 352 -7.79 13.73 29.96
N GLY A 353 -8.82 13.10 30.53
CA GLY A 353 -10.20 13.60 30.51
C GLY A 353 -11.02 13.23 29.27
N GLY A 354 -10.42 12.61 28.26
CA GLY A 354 -11.13 11.95 27.17
C GLY A 354 -11.61 10.55 27.56
N GLU A 355 -12.74 10.12 26.99
CA GLU A 355 -13.31 8.79 27.16
C GLU A 355 -13.58 8.19 25.78
N VAL A 356 -13.13 6.94 25.57
CA VAL A 356 -13.46 6.18 24.36
C VAL A 356 -13.92 4.78 24.75
N ARG A 357 -14.99 4.30 24.11
CA ARG A 357 -15.57 2.98 24.34
C ARG A 357 -15.57 2.15 23.06
N TYR A 358 -15.22 0.88 23.20
CA TYR A 358 -15.19 -0.10 22.13
C TYR A 358 -15.99 -1.33 22.53
N GLN A 359 -16.72 -1.89 21.56
CA GLN A 359 -17.40 -3.17 21.70
C GLN A 359 -17.06 -4.02 20.49
N TRP A 360 -16.68 -5.27 20.72
CA TRP A 360 -16.38 -6.21 19.65
C TRP A 360 -16.55 -7.65 20.13
N ALA A 361 -16.72 -8.56 19.18
CA ALA A 361 -16.76 -9.98 19.44
C ALA A 361 -15.38 -10.61 19.17
N ALA A 362 -15.06 -11.69 19.88
CA ALA A 362 -13.78 -12.39 19.72
C ALA A 362 -13.56 -12.98 18.32
N CYS A 363 -14.62 -13.17 17.54
CA CYS A 363 -14.55 -13.59 16.15
C CYS A 363 -14.29 -12.45 15.15
N ASP A 364 -14.09 -11.22 15.63
CA ASP A 364 -13.73 -10.11 14.75
C ASP A 364 -12.28 -10.28 14.29
N PHE A 365 -12.13 -10.94 13.14
CA PHE A 365 -10.86 -11.13 12.48
C PHE A 365 -10.47 -9.95 11.59
N GLY A 366 -11.15 -8.81 11.66
CA GLY A 366 -10.66 -7.55 11.07
C GLY A 366 -9.34 -7.10 11.70
N LYS A 367 -8.64 -6.15 11.09
CA LYS A 367 -7.38 -5.59 11.64
C LYS A 367 -7.62 -5.07 13.07
N ASP A 368 -8.58 -4.16 13.22
CA ASP A 368 -8.93 -3.58 14.53
C ASP A 368 -9.41 -4.64 15.52
N GLY A 369 -10.23 -5.60 15.09
CA GLY A 369 -10.74 -6.68 15.94
C GLY A 369 -9.63 -7.55 16.52
N ARG A 370 -8.63 -7.91 15.71
CA ARG A 370 -7.46 -8.68 16.17
C ARG A 370 -6.60 -7.90 17.15
N GLU A 371 -6.25 -6.66 16.82
CA GLU A 371 -5.44 -5.79 17.68
C GLU A 371 -6.12 -5.58 19.04
N MET A 372 -7.41 -5.25 19.05
CA MET A 372 -8.18 -5.04 20.28
C MET A 372 -8.33 -6.33 21.10
N THR A 373 -8.51 -7.47 20.44
CA THR A 373 -8.56 -8.78 21.12
C THR A 373 -7.22 -9.15 21.74
N GLU A 374 -6.10 -8.86 21.07
CA GLU A 374 -4.76 -9.08 21.62
C GLU A 374 -4.52 -8.22 22.87
N ILE A 375 -4.90 -6.94 22.82
CA ILE A 375 -4.83 -6.03 23.98
C ILE A 375 -5.67 -6.57 25.14
N ALA A 376 -6.93 -6.95 24.89
CA ALA A 376 -7.81 -7.49 25.92
C ALA A 376 -7.23 -8.77 26.55
N ASN A 377 -6.71 -9.69 25.73
CA ASN A 377 -6.09 -10.93 26.21
C ASN A 377 -4.83 -10.65 27.05
N GLN A 378 -4.02 -9.66 26.68
CA GLN A 378 -2.87 -9.25 27.47
C GLN A 378 -3.31 -8.72 28.84
N ILE A 379 -4.31 -7.83 28.89
CA ILE A 379 -4.88 -7.31 30.13
C ILE A 379 -5.37 -8.48 31.02
N ILE A 380 -6.17 -9.38 30.46
CA ILE A 380 -6.73 -10.53 31.18
C ILE A 380 -5.62 -11.42 31.75
N THR A 381 -4.59 -11.70 30.96
CA THR A 381 -3.44 -12.52 31.37
C THR A 381 -2.67 -11.86 32.51
N SER A 382 -2.33 -10.57 32.37
CA SER A 382 -1.64 -9.77 33.40
C SER A 382 -2.39 -9.71 34.73
N VAL A 383 -3.73 -9.73 34.70
CA VAL A 383 -4.54 -9.76 35.92
C VAL A 383 -4.57 -11.17 36.53
N LYS A 384 -4.79 -12.21 35.72
CA LYS A 384 -4.87 -13.61 36.20
C LYS A 384 -3.59 -14.08 36.87
N GLU A 385 -2.44 -13.86 36.24
CA GLU A 385 -1.13 -14.22 36.80
C GLU A 385 -0.88 -13.60 38.19
N ARG A 386 -1.45 -12.40 38.43
CA ARG A 386 -1.34 -11.74 39.73
C ARG A 386 -2.29 -12.29 40.77
N LEU A 387 -3.53 -12.58 40.39
CA LEU A 387 -4.47 -13.17 41.35
C LEU A 387 -3.98 -14.53 41.85
N GLU A 388 -3.36 -15.33 40.97
CA GLU A 388 -2.72 -16.58 41.38
C GLU A 388 -1.58 -16.37 42.37
N ALA A 389 -0.85 -15.24 42.29
CA ALA A 389 0.20 -14.90 43.24
C ALA A 389 -0.31 -14.41 44.62
N TYR A 390 -1.60 -14.08 44.75
CA TYR A 390 -2.23 -13.70 46.02
C TYR A 390 -2.83 -14.88 46.79
N GLN A 391 -2.99 -16.05 46.14
CA GLN A 391 -3.46 -17.30 46.73
C GLN A 391 -2.29 -18.14 47.23
#